data_AF-A0A1K2I0S5-F1
#
_entry.id   AF-A0A1K2I0S5-F1
#
_cell.length_a   1.000
_cell.length_b   1.000
_cell.length_c   1.000
_cell.angle_alpha   90.00
_cell.angle_beta   90.00
_cell.angle_gamma   90.00
#
_symmetry.space_group_name_H-M   'P 1'
#
loop_
_entity.id
_entity.type
_entity.pdbx_description
1 polymer ?
#
loop_
_entity_poly.entity_id
_entity_poly.type
_entity_poly.pdbx_seq_one_letter_code
_entity_poly.pdbx_strand_id
1 'polypeptide(L)'
;MDLSSSELNALRKVYSRMGDAAWEPQDARSPLIEKAIKSGFMARSDGRCGFERLRDSHVRFTMAGRMALQAVAELGVAVSP
;
A
#
# COMPACT_ATOMS: atom_id res chain seq x y z
N MET A 1 -0.55 8.14 13.21
CA MET A 1 0.88 7.81 13.04
C MET A 1 1.16 8.02 11.57
N ASP A 2 2.03 8.98 11.25
CA ASP A 2 2.25 9.40 9.86
C ASP A 2 3.40 8.61 9.22
N LEU A 3 3.26 8.32 7.93
CA LEU A 3 4.30 7.70 7.12
C LEU A 3 5.36 8.76 6.79
N SER A 4 6.64 8.40 6.90
CA SER A 4 7.74 9.29 6.51
C SER A 4 7.84 9.41 4.98
N SER A 5 8.57 10.41 4.49
CA SER A 5 8.79 10.60 3.05
C SER A 5 9.46 9.39 2.39
N SER A 6 10.36 8.69 3.11
CA SER A 6 11.00 7.48 2.58
C SER A 6 10.03 6.30 2.50
N GLU A 7 9.16 6.15 3.50
CA GLU A 7 8.10 5.13 3.52
C GLU A 7 7.07 5.39 2.42
N LEU A 8 6.66 6.65 2.22
CA LEU A 8 5.76 7.05 1.12
C LEU A 8 6.38 6.76 -0.26
N ASN A 9 7.68 7.05 -0.46
CA ASN A 9 8.34 6.73 -1.72
C ASN A 9 8.48 5.21 -1.94
N ALA A 10 8.68 4.42 -0.87
CA ALA A 10 8.67 2.97 -0.96
C ALA A 10 7.28 2.45 -1.36
N LEU A 11 6.21 2.93 -0.73
CA LEU A 11 4.83 2.59 -1.08
C LEU A 11 4.47 2.99 -2.51
N ARG A 12 4.95 4.16 -2.98
CA ARG A 12 4.78 4.60 -4.37
C ARG A 12 5.41 3.63 -5.37
N LYS A 13 6.62 3.15 -5.10
CA LYS A 13 7.30 2.15 -5.95
C LYS A 13 6.57 0.81 -5.97
N VAL A 14 5.94 0.44 -4.86
CA VAL A 14 5.10 -0.76 -4.81
C VAL A 14 3.83 -0.54 -5.62
N TYR A 15 3.15 0.60 -5.45
CA TYR A 15 1.96 0.95 -6.21
C TYR A 15 2.21 1.02 -7.72
N SER A 16 3.35 1.56 -8.16
CA SER A 16 3.66 1.61 -9.60
C SER A 16 3.88 0.23 -10.24
N ARG A 17 4.08 -0.82 -9.44
CA ARG A 17 4.23 -2.21 -9.91
C ARG A 17 2.93 -3.00 -9.80
N MET A 18 2.24 -2.86 -8.67
CA MET A 18 1.05 -3.67 -8.36
C MET A 18 -0.25 -3.01 -8.84
N GLY A 19 -0.27 -1.68 -8.97
CA GLY A 19 -1.47 -0.91 -9.27
C GLY A 19 -2.57 -1.14 -8.22
N ASP A 20 -3.77 -1.41 -8.71
CA ASP A 20 -4.98 -1.60 -7.90
C ASP A 20 -5.22 -3.05 -7.49
N ALA A 21 -4.39 -3.98 -7.98
CA ALA A 21 -4.53 -5.40 -7.68
C ALA A 21 -4.24 -5.65 -6.19
N ALA A 22 -4.93 -6.65 -5.63
CA ALA A 22 -4.52 -7.23 -4.35
C ALA A 22 -3.31 -8.14 -4.57
N TRP A 23 -2.37 -8.15 -3.63
CA TRP A 23 -1.20 -9.01 -3.71
C TRP A 23 -0.77 -9.50 -2.33
N GLU A 24 -0.02 -10.60 -2.31
CA GLU A 24 0.60 -11.12 -1.10
C GLU A 24 1.97 -10.45 -0.89
N PRO A 25 2.18 -9.72 0.23
CA PRO A 25 3.49 -9.20 0.57
C PRO A 25 4.48 -10.35 0.77
N GLN A 26 5.71 -10.19 0.27
CA GLN A 26 6.78 -11.15 0.51
C GLN A 26 7.05 -11.37 2.01
N ASP A 27 6.81 -10.34 2.83
CA ASP A 27 6.79 -10.41 4.28
C ASP A 27 5.46 -9.84 4.80
N ALA A 28 4.54 -10.75 5.18
CA ALA A 28 3.23 -10.41 5.73
C ALA A 28 3.31 -9.64 7.06
N ARG A 29 4.46 -9.64 7.75
CA ARG A 29 4.70 -8.89 8.99
C ARG A 29 5.56 -7.65 8.79
N SER A 30 5.76 -7.23 7.54
CA SER A 30 6.53 -6.03 7.22
C SER A 30 6.01 -4.83 8.03
N PRO A 31 6.85 -4.17 8.85
CA PRO A 31 6.45 -3.02 9.64
C PRO A 31 5.89 -1.87 8.79
N LEU A 32 6.40 -1.72 7.56
CA LEU A 32 5.92 -0.74 6.60
C LEU A 32 4.47 -1.02 6.17
N ILE A 33 4.15 -2.28 5.87
CA ILE A 33 2.80 -2.69 5.46
C ILE A 33 1.82 -2.50 6.62
N GLU A 34 2.20 -2.92 7.83
CA GLU A 34 1.38 -2.71 9.03
C GLU A 34 1.12 -1.22 9.30
N LYS A 35 2.16 -0.39 9.16
CA LYS A 35 2.03 1.05 9.31
C LYS A 35 1.12 1.64 8.23
N ALA A 36 1.28 1.25 6.97
CA ALA A 36 0.44 1.69 5.86
C ALA A 36 -1.03 1.29 6.04
N ILE A 37 -1.30 0.11 6.59
CA ILE A 37 -2.66 -0.33 6.95
C ILE A 37 -3.23 0.55 8.06
N LYS A 38 -2.47 0.76 9.15
CA LYS A 38 -2.88 1.61 10.28
C LYS A 38 -3.10 3.07 9.88
N SER A 39 -2.34 3.57 8.91
CA SER A 39 -2.49 4.92 8.35
C SER A 39 -3.58 5.01 7.27
N GLY A 40 -4.29 3.91 6.95
CA GLY A 40 -5.40 3.89 6.00
C GLY A 40 -4.99 3.91 4.52
N PHE A 41 -3.70 3.80 4.21
CA PHE A 41 -3.20 3.71 2.83
C PHE A 41 -3.48 2.35 2.19
N MET A 42 -3.52 1.31 3.01
CA MET A 42 -3.71 -0.07 2.58
C MET A 42 -4.78 -0.75 3.43
N ALA A 43 -5.35 -1.81 2.88
CA ALA A 43 -6.26 -2.69 3.60
C ALA A 43 -5.87 -4.14 3.32
N ARG A 44 -6.04 -4.99 4.33
CA ARG A 44 -5.98 -6.44 4.14
C ARG A 44 -7.25 -6.89 3.43
N SER A 45 -7.10 -7.79 2.47
CA SER A 45 -8.22 -8.46 1.82
C SER A 45 -8.36 -9.84 2.43
N ASP A 46 -9.53 -10.16 3.00
CA ASP A 46 -9.85 -11.53 3.40
C ASP A 46 -10.20 -12.33 2.14
N GLY A 47 -9.29 -13.20 1.70
CA GLY A 47 -9.61 -14.16 0.66
C GLY A 47 -10.67 -15.13 1.17
N ARG A 48 -11.96 -14.86 0.92
CA ARG A 48 -13.04 -15.82 1.18
C ARG A 48 -13.11 -16.82 0.02
N CYS A 49 -12.22 -17.80 0.02
CA CYS A 49 -12.41 -19.02 -0.78
C CYS A 49 -12.74 -20.17 0.18
N GLY A 50 -13.84 -20.87 -0.09
CA GLY A 50 -14.59 -21.72 0.85
C GLY A 50 -13.90 -22.98 1.41
N PHE A 51 -12.58 -23.12 1.33
CA PHE A 51 -11.90 -24.34 1.77
C PHE A 51 -10.72 -24.15 2.75
N GLU A 52 -10.12 -22.97 2.86
CA GLU A 52 -9.15 -22.68 3.93
C GLU A 52 -9.02 -21.16 4.09
N ARG A 53 -9.00 -20.68 5.34
CA ARG A 53 -8.90 -19.25 5.66
C ARG A 53 -7.49 -18.75 5.26
N LEU A 54 -7.33 -18.27 4.03
CA LEU A 54 -6.26 -17.33 3.65
C LEU A 54 -6.54 -15.93 4.23
N ARG A 55 -6.95 -15.88 5.52
CA ARG A 55 -7.16 -14.63 6.22
C ARG A 55 -5.80 -13.94 6.29
N ASP A 56 -5.75 -12.73 5.77
CA ASP A 56 -4.64 -11.79 5.95
C ASP A 56 -3.40 -11.97 5.06
N SER A 57 -3.40 -12.86 4.06
CA SER A 57 -2.23 -12.94 3.16
C SER A 57 -2.18 -11.82 2.14
N HIS A 58 -3.33 -11.30 1.70
CA HIS A 58 -3.38 -10.29 0.65
C HIS A 58 -3.61 -8.89 1.20
N VAL A 59 -2.95 -7.91 0.59
CA VAL A 59 -3.14 -6.49 0.82
C VAL A 59 -3.46 -5.77 -0.47
N ARG A 60 -4.12 -4.62 -0.37
CA ARG A 60 -4.39 -3.73 -1.49
C ARG A 60 -4.33 -2.27 -1.06
N PHE A 61 -4.06 -1.37 -1.99
CA PHE A 61 -4.17 0.06 -1.72
C PHE A 61 -5.63 0.49 -1.60
N THR A 62 -5.95 1.29 -0.58
CA THR A 62 -7.27 1.92 -0.45
C THR A 62 -7.40 3.08 -1.44
N MET A 63 -8.63 3.55 -1.68
CA MET A 63 -8.84 4.73 -2.52
C MET A 63 -8.09 5.96 -1.99
N ALA A 64 -8.14 6.19 -0.67
CA ALA A 64 -7.42 7.29 -0.03
C ALA A 64 -5.90 7.14 -0.21
N GLY A 65 -5.36 5.93 -0.02
CA GLY A 65 -3.94 5.65 -0.22
C GLY A 65 -3.48 5.90 -1.66
N ARG A 66 -4.29 5.51 -2.65
CA ARG A 66 -3.99 5.76 -4.07
C ARG A 66 -3.94 7.25 -4.38
N MET A 67 -4.96 8.00 -3.97
CA MET A 67 -5.01 9.46 -4.20
C MET A 67 -3.83 10.16 -3.52
N ALA A 68 -3.48 9.77 -2.30
CA ALA A 68 -2.33 10.32 -1.60
C ALA A 68 -1.00 10.01 -2.32
N LEU A 69 -0.81 8.79 -2.81
CA LEU A 69 0.40 8.40 -3.55
C LEU A 69 0.51 9.08 -4.92
N GLN A 70 -0.63 9.33 -5.58
CA GLN A 70 -0.68 10.09 -6.84
C GLN A 70 -0.36 11.57 -6.61
N ALA A 71 -0.95 12.20 -5.58
CA ALA A 71 -0.63 13.58 -5.23
C ALA A 71 0.85 13.78 -4.89
N VAL A 72 1.48 12.82 -4.18
CA VAL A 72 2.92 12.84 -3.91
C VAL A 72 3.74 12.72 -5.20
N ALA A 73 3.28 11.96 -6.18
CA ALA A 73 3.96 11.85 -7.48
C ALA A 73 3.90 13.17 -8.26
N GLU A 74 2.75 13.84 -8.28
CA GLU A 74 2.55 15.13 -8.97
C GLU A 74 3.32 16.27 -8.29
N LEU A 75 3.27 16.34 -6.95
CA LEU A 75 4.03 17.34 -6.18
C LEU A 75 5.53 17.10 -6.24
N GLY A 76 5.98 15.84 -6.41
CA GLY A 76 7.39 15.51 -6.62
C GLY A 76 7.90 15.80 -8.04
N VAL A 77 7.03 15.87 -9.04
CA VAL A 77 7.37 16.31 -10.42
C VAL A 77 7.49 17.83 -10.50
N ALA A 78 6.73 18.57 -9.68
CA ALA A 78 6.78 20.04 -9.63
C ALA A 78 8.09 20.63 -9.07
N VAL A 79 9.06 19.80 -8.66
CA VAL A 79 10.34 20.23 -8.06
C VAL A 79 11.57 19.81 -8.87
N SER A 80 11.41 19.30 -10.09
CA SER A 80 12.54 19.13 -11.00
C SER A 80 12.73 20.42 -11.84
N PRO A 81 13.88 21.11 -11.72
CA PRO A 81 14.21 22.30 -12.53
C PRO A 81 14.35 21.98 -14.02
#